data_AF-A0A158NY71-F1
#
_entry.id   AF-A0A158NY71-F1
#
_cell.length_a   1.000
_cell.length_b   1.000
_cell.length_c   1.000
_cell.angle_alpha   90.00
_cell.angle_beta   90.00
_cell.angle_gamma   90.00
#
_symmetry.space_group_name_H-M   'P 1'
#
loop_
_entity.id
_entity.type
_entity.pdbx_description
1 polymer ?
#
loop_
_entity_poly.entity_id
_entity_poly.type
_entity_poly.pdbx_seq_one_letter_code
_entity_poly.pdbx_strand_id
1 'polypeptide(L)'
;MVNNDLGEEDIEEVLESHNRYRVVIANGKESRGNPGPQPAARTMMELIWDDELAVIARRWALQCKLFEKDQCRDVERFRVWQNVNVLNMDIVKNSTSRERIHFHITSWYDEVEDFDNAEVG
;
A
#
# COMPACT_ATOMS: atom_id res chain seq x y z
N MET A 1 -20.78 -4.72 -14.07
CA MET A 1 -19.43 -4.96 -14.60
C MET A 1 -18.82 -6.06 -13.74
N VAL A 2 -18.41 -7.17 -14.33
CA VAL A 2 -17.89 -8.32 -13.60
C VAL A 2 -16.41 -8.04 -13.27
N ASN A 3 -16.05 -8.07 -11.98
CA ASN A 3 -14.70 -7.87 -11.46
C ASN A 3 -13.79 -9.04 -11.88
N ASN A 4 -12.72 -8.78 -12.63
CA ASN A 4 -11.78 -9.81 -13.09
C ASN A 4 -10.29 -9.48 -12.86
N ASP A 5 -9.96 -8.41 -12.13
CA ASP A 5 -8.55 -7.95 -12.03
C ASP A 5 -7.88 -8.31 -10.69
N LEU A 6 -8.63 -8.29 -9.57
CA LEU A 6 -8.18 -8.79 -8.25
C LEU A 6 -9.19 -9.81 -7.74
N GLY A 7 -8.70 -10.97 -7.32
CA GLY A 7 -9.49 -11.98 -6.61
C GLY A 7 -9.62 -11.68 -5.12
N GLU A 8 -10.41 -12.50 -4.42
CA GLU A 8 -10.56 -12.39 -2.95
C GLU A 8 -9.22 -12.55 -2.23
N GLU A 9 -8.41 -13.53 -2.64
CA GLU A 9 -7.06 -13.75 -2.09
C GLU A 9 -6.11 -12.56 -2.34
N ASP A 10 -6.30 -11.84 -3.45
CA ASP A 10 -5.50 -10.65 -3.76
C ASP A 10 -5.87 -9.48 -2.83
N ILE A 11 -7.16 -9.28 -2.61
CA ILE A 11 -7.68 -8.24 -1.69
C ILE A 11 -7.25 -8.55 -0.25
N GLU A 12 -7.34 -9.82 0.16
CA GLU A 12 -6.87 -10.28 1.46
C GLU A 12 -5.38 -9.98 1.64
N GLU A 13 -4.54 -10.31 0.65
CA GLU A 13 -3.11 -10.02 0.70
C GLU A 13 -2.82 -8.52 0.81
N VAL A 14 -3.57 -7.67 0.09
CA VAL A 14 -3.43 -6.22 0.23
C VAL A 14 -3.68 -5.80 1.68
N LEU A 15 -4.80 -6.21 2.27
CA LEU A 15 -5.16 -5.80 3.62
C LEU A 15 -4.23 -6.39 4.68
N GLU A 16 -3.95 -7.69 4.61
CA GLU A 16 -3.13 -8.41 5.58
C GLU A 16 -1.72 -7.80 5.63
N SER A 17 -1.10 -7.56 4.47
CA SER A 17 0.22 -6.96 4.41
C SER A 17 0.25 -5.55 5.03
N HIS A 18 -0.69 -4.67 4.66
CA HIS A 18 -0.73 -3.33 5.26
C HIS A 18 -0.97 -3.38 6.77
N ASN A 19 -1.97 -4.14 7.22
CA ASN A 19 -2.34 -4.19 8.63
C ASN A 19 -1.25 -4.85 9.49
N ARG A 20 -0.55 -5.85 8.97
CA ARG A 20 0.63 -6.44 9.62
C ARG A 20 1.70 -5.40 9.89
N TYR A 21 2.07 -4.59 8.90
CA TYR A 21 3.08 -3.54 9.07
C TYR A 21 2.61 -2.43 10.02
N ARG A 22 1.34 -2.01 9.91
CA ARG A 22 0.74 -1.05 10.85
C ARG A 22 0.79 -1.54 12.30
N VAL A 23 0.55 -2.84 12.53
CA VAL A 23 0.64 -3.46 13.86
C VAL A 23 2.08 -3.50 14.38
N VAL A 24 3.07 -3.77 13.51
CA VAL A 24 4.50 -3.74 13.89
C VAL A 24 4.88 -2.35 14.38
N ILE A 25 4.56 -1.30 13.62
CA ILE A 25 4.81 0.09 13.99
C ILE A 25 4.05 0.47 15.27
N ALA A 26 2.76 0.14 15.35
CA ALA A 26 1.92 0.49 16.50
C ALA A 26 2.46 -0.06 17.83
N ASN A 27 3.06 -1.25 17.80
CA ASN A 27 3.68 -1.87 18.96
C ASN A 27 5.13 -1.43 19.22
N GLY A 28 5.67 -0.48 18.44
CA GLY A 28 7.06 -0.03 18.57
C GLY A 28 8.08 -1.11 18.24
N LYS A 29 7.75 -2.01 17.30
CA LYS A 29 8.59 -3.16 16.92
C LYS A 29 9.39 -2.96 15.63
N GLU A 30 9.25 -1.82 14.98
CA GLU A 30 10.09 -1.48 13.82
C GLU A 30 11.37 -0.79 14.30
N SER A 31 12.47 -1.52 14.21
CA SER A 31 13.77 -1.02 14.65
C SER A 31 14.49 -0.15 13.61
N ARG A 32 14.06 -0.22 12.35
CA ARG A 32 14.65 0.55 11.23
C ARG A 32 14.24 2.02 11.29
N GLY A 33 14.95 2.86 10.55
CA GLY A 33 14.83 4.33 10.56
C GLY A 33 16.19 5.01 10.49
N ASN A 34 16.19 6.30 10.17
CA ASN A 34 17.39 7.09 10.04
C ASN A 34 17.23 8.52 10.63
N PRO A 35 17.39 8.70 11.96
CA PRO A 35 17.60 7.67 12.98
C PRO A 35 16.32 6.88 13.32
N GLY A 36 16.50 5.62 13.72
CA GLY A 36 15.46 4.76 14.30
C GLY A 36 15.59 4.62 15.83
N PRO A 37 14.79 3.78 16.49
CA PRO A 37 13.65 3.02 15.95
C PRO A 37 12.42 3.91 15.73
N GLN A 38 11.42 3.41 14.99
CA GLN A 38 10.14 4.11 14.85
C GLN A 38 9.34 4.07 16.16
N PRO A 39 8.72 5.19 16.58
CA PRO A 39 7.99 5.24 17.83
C PRO A 39 6.69 4.43 17.77
N ALA A 40 6.28 3.88 18.91
CA ALA A 40 5.00 3.20 19.03
C ALA A 40 3.83 4.19 18.84
N ALA A 41 2.78 3.77 18.14
CA ALA A 41 1.59 4.57 17.92
C ALA A 41 0.47 4.19 18.89
N ARG A 42 -0.04 5.17 19.64
CA ARG A 42 -1.17 4.96 20.57
C ARG A 42 -2.48 4.63 19.85
N THR A 43 -2.67 5.11 18.63
CA THR A 43 -3.93 4.98 17.88
C THR A 43 -3.65 4.72 16.41
N MET A 44 -3.37 3.45 16.08
CA MET A 44 -3.20 2.98 14.70
C MET A 44 -4.33 2.02 14.36
N MET A 45 -5.38 2.51 13.69
CA MET A 45 -6.55 1.70 13.35
C MET A 45 -6.26 0.72 12.21
N GLU A 46 -6.96 -0.41 12.21
CA GLU A 46 -6.92 -1.37 11.11
C GLU A 46 -7.54 -0.77 9.84
N LEU A 47 -6.94 -1.06 8.68
CA LEU A 47 -7.51 -0.72 7.38
C LEU A 47 -8.53 -1.78 6.99
N ILE A 48 -9.60 -1.32 6.35
CA ILE A 48 -10.62 -2.16 5.72
C ILE A 48 -10.65 -1.89 4.21
N TRP A 49 -11.08 -2.87 3.43
CA TRP A 49 -11.26 -2.68 2.00
C TRP A 49 -12.41 -1.73 1.71
N ASP A 50 -12.24 -0.89 0.70
CA ASP A 50 -13.25 0.06 0.24
C ASP A 50 -13.40 -0.06 -1.28
N ASP A 51 -14.56 -0.54 -1.72
CA ASP A 51 -14.82 -0.81 -3.13
C ASP A 51 -14.85 0.47 -3.99
N GLU A 52 -15.24 1.62 -3.42
CA GLU A 52 -15.23 2.89 -4.15
C GLU A 52 -13.78 3.30 -4.47
N LEU A 53 -12.89 3.21 -3.48
CA LEU A 53 -11.46 3.49 -3.67
C LEU A 53 -10.82 2.51 -4.65
N ALA A 54 -11.18 1.22 -4.57
CA ALA A 54 -10.69 0.19 -5.49
C ALA A 54 -11.07 0.47 -6.95
N VAL A 55 -12.31 0.88 -7.20
CA VAL A 55 -12.79 1.21 -8.55
C VAL A 55 -12.06 2.44 -9.13
N ILE A 56 -11.82 3.46 -8.29
CA ILE A 56 -11.07 4.66 -8.71
C ILE A 56 -9.62 4.32 -9.01
N ALA A 57 -8.95 3.58 -8.12
CA ALA A 57 -7.57 3.14 -8.31
C ALA A 57 -7.41 2.30 -9.59
N ARG A 58 -8.34 1.35 -9.81
CA ARG A 58 -8.38 0.54 -11.03
C ARG A 58 -8.54 1.39 -12.29
N ARG A 59 -9.47 2.35 -12.29
CA ARG A 59 -9.70 3.25 -13.44
C ARG A 59 -8.42 3.99 -13.81
N TRP A 60 -7.66 4.43 -12.81
CA TRP A 60 -6.36 5.07 -13.03
C TRP A 60 -5.30 4.09 -13.54
N ALA A 61 -5.16 2.92 -12.91
CA ALA A 61 -4.17 1.91 -13.30
C ALA A 61 -4.33 1.45 -14.76
N LEU A 62 -5.58 1.30 -15.23
CA LEU A 62 -5.89 0.91 -16.61
C LEU A 62 -5.48 1.94 -17.67
N GLN A 63 -5.11 3.16 -17.28
CA GLN A 63 -4.57 4.14 -18.22
C GLN A 63 -3.11 3.83 -18.60
N CYS A 64 -2.42 2.99 -17.82
CA CYS A 64 -1.02 2.63 -18.01
C CYS A 64 -0.07 3.85 -18.08
N LYS A 65 -0.42 4.91 -17.35
CA LYS A 65 0.32 6.19 -17.35
C LYS A 65 1.12 6.38 -16.06
N LEU A 66 2.20 5.62 -15.94
CA LEU A 66 2.96 5.43 -14.70
C LEU A 66 3.56 6.71 -14.10
N PHE A 67 3.85 7.71 -14.92
CA PHE A 67 4.48 8.96 -14.51
C PHE A 67 3.49 10.13 -14.39
N GLU A 68 2.24 9.92 -14.79
CA GLU A 68 1.20 10.91 -14.57
C GLU A 68 0.60 10.66 -13.17
N LYS A 69 0.21 11.74 -12.49
CA LYS A 69 -0.67 11.64 -11.34
C LYS A 69 -2.07 11.92 -11.85
N ASP A 70 -3.05 11.13 -11.43
CA ASP A 70 -4.45 11.52 -11.57
C ASP A 70 -4.70 12.87 -10.88
N GLN A 71 -5.47 13.72 -11.55
CA GLN A 71 -5.69 15.10 -11.12
C GLN A 71 -6.54 15.19 -9.84
N CYS A 72 -7.48 14.25 -9.67
CA CYS A 72 -8.35 14.16 -8.50
C CYS A 72 -8.86 12.72 -8.34
N ARG A 73 -8.82 12.23 -7.09
CA ARG A 73 -9.30 10.89 -6.70
C ARG A 73 -10.07 10.91 -5.38
N ASP A 74 -10.38 12.12 -4.91
CA ASP A 74 -11.11 12.33 -3.68
C ASP A 74 -12.54 11.78 -3.85
N VAL A 75 -13.07 11.21 -2.77
CA VAL A 75 -14.46 10.75 -2.69
C VAL A 75 -15.26 11.75 -1.87
N GLU A 76 -16.59 11.68 -1.93
CA GLU A 76 -17.46 12.60 -1.16
C GLU A 76 -17.11 12.60 0.34
N ARG A 77 -16.72 11.44 0.86
CA ARG A 77 -16.44 11.21 2.27
C ARG A 77 -15.15 11.87 2.77
N PHE A 78 -14.12 11.94 1.93
CA PHE A 78 -12.78 12.42 2.32
C PHE A 78 -11.82 12.55 1.13
N ARG A 79 -10.70 13.26 1.37
CA ARG A 79 -9.58 13.34 0.43
C ARG A 79 -8.76 12.04 0.43
N VAL A 80 -8.19 11.68 -0.71
CA VAL A 80 -7.58 10.37 -0.94
C VAL A 80 -6.13 10.49 -1.44
N TRP A 81 -5.22 9.89 -0.68
CA TRP A 81 -3.81 9.70 -1.06
C TRP A 81 -3.61 8.43 -1.89
N GLN A 82 -2.44 8.32 -2.54
CA GLN A 82 -2.15 7.25 -3.48
C GLN A 82 -0.67 6.87 -3.40
N ASN A 83 -0.43 5.56 -3.37
CA ASN A 83 0.87 4.96 -3.66
C ASN A 83 0.79 4.24 -5.02
N VAL A 84 1.86 4.31 -5.80
CA VAL A 84 1.97 3.66 -7.12
C VAL A 84 3.32 2.95 -7.20
N ASN A 85 3.32 1.75 -7.73
CA ASN A 85 4.53 0.96 -7.98
C ASN A 85 4.28 0.07 -9.21
N VAL A 86 5.35 -0.38 -9.85
CA VAL A 86 5.29 -1.16 -11.08
C VAL A 86 6.32 -2.27 -11.10
N LEU A 87 5.97 -3.38 -11.73
CA LEU A 87 6.87 -4.50 -11.96
C LEU A 87 7.05 -4.72 -13.46
N ASN A 88 8.25 -5.13 -13.84
CA ASN A 88 8.48 -5.65 -15.17
C ASN A 88 7.99 -7.10 -15.23
N MET A 89 6.89 -7.34 -15.95
CA MET A 89 6.27 -8.66 -16.07
C MET A 89 7.16 -9.72 -16.73
N ASP A 90 8.16 -9.34 -17.53
CA ASP A 90 9.12 -10.29 -18.10
C ASP A 90 10.01 -10.94 -17.01
N ILE A 91 10.29 -10.18 -15.95
CA ILE A 91 11.10 -10.63 -14.81
C ILE A 91 10.26 -11.49 -13.87
N VAL A 92 9.02 -11.07 -13.59
CA VAL A 92 8.15 -11.71 -12.59
C VAL A 92 7.15 -12.70 -13.19
N LYS A 93 7.33 -13.13 -14.43
CA LYS A 93 6.39 -13.99 -15.19
C LYS A 93 5.94 -15.28 -14.50
N ASN A 94 6.75 -15.81 -13.57
CA ASN A 94 6.46 -17.04 -12.83
C ASN A 94 5.87 -16.80 -11.43
N SER A 95 5.66 -15.55 -11.03
CA SER A 95 5.06 -15.20 -9.74
C SER A 95 3.54 -15.29 -9.80
N THR A 96 2.93 -15.53 -8.65
CA THR A 96 1.50 -15.36 -8.40
C THR A 96 1.13 -13.88 -8.25
N SER A 97 -0.15 -13.54 -8.38
CA SER A 97 -0.63 -12.19 -8.08
C SER A 97 -0.34 -11.78 -6.64
N ARG A 98 -0.57 -12.70 -5.70
CA ARG A 98 -0.28 -12.54 -4.27
C ARG A 98 1.18 -12.15 -4.00
N GLU A 99 2.13 -12.87 -4.59
CA GLU A 99 3.56 -12.55 -4.44
C GLU A 99 3.92 -11.16 -4.98
N ARG A 100 3.32 -10.76 -6.12
CA ARG A 100 3.54 -9.42 -6.68
C ARG A 100 2.95 -8.31 -5.82
N ILE A 101 1.75 -8.53 -5.28
CA ILE A 101 1.08 -7.58 -4.38
C ILE A 101 1.89 -7.40 -3.10
N HIS A 102 2.29 -8.50 -2.47
CA HIS A 102 3.14 -8.48 -1.29
C HIS A 102 4.43 -7.70 -1.58
N PHE A 103 5.11 -7.98 -2.69
CA PHE A 103 6.31 -7.24 -3.10
C PHE A 103 6.08 -5.72 -3.17
N HIS A 104 4.99 -5.26 -3.78
CA HIS A 104 4.71 -3.83 -3.89
C HIS A 104 4.52 -3.17 -2.53
N ILE A 105 3.79 -3.81 -1.62
CA ILE A 105 3.50 -3.27 -0.29
C ILE A 105 4.77 -3.28 0.58
N THR A 106 5.54 -4.38 0.55
CA THR A 106 6.83 -4.46 1.22
C THR A 106 7.79 -3.38 0.70
N SER A 107 7.82 -3.15 -0.63
CA SER A 107 8.67 -2.11 -1.22
C SER A 107 8.36 -0.71 -0.71
N TRP A 108 7.09 -0.37 -0.47
CA TRP A 108 6.73 0.91 0.16
C TRP A 108 7.06 0.93 1.65
N TYR A 109 6.84 -0.18 2.34
CA TYR A 109 7.14 -0.26 3.77
C TYR A 109 8.63 -0.16 4.06
N ASP A 110 9.49 -0.72 3.21
CA ASP A 110 10.94 -0.71 3.37
C ASP A 110 11.55 0.71 3.26
N GLU A 111 10.81 1.69 2.73
CA GLU A 111 11.18 3.12 2.79
C GLU A 111 11.34 3.61 4.25
N VAL A 112 10.82 2.88 5.23
CA VAL A 112 11.03 3.15 6.65
C VAL A 112 12.51 3.14 7.05
N GLU A 113 13.39 2.49 6.28
CA GLU A 113 14.83 2.49 6.53
C GLU A 113 15.43 3.90 6.48
N ASP A 114 14.88 4.76 5.63
CA ASP A 114 15.34 6.13 5.43
C ASP A 114 14.53 7.15 6.26
N PHE A 115 13.52 6.71 7.01
CA PHE A 115 12.60 7.59 7.72
C PHE A 115 13.15 8.02 9.09
N ASP A 116 13.26 9.33 9.33
CA ASP A 116 13.67 9.90 10.61
C ASP A 116 12.55 9.79 11.64
N ASN A 117 12.81 9.12 12.76
CA ASN A 117 11.82 8.94 13.82
C ASN A 117 11.32 10.25 14.46
N ALA A 118 12.06 11.35 14.29
CA ALA A 118 11.67 12.68 14.76
C ALA A 118 10.63 13.37 13.86
N GLU A 119 10.41 12.89 12.63
CA GLU A 119 9.35 13.39 11.76
C GLU A 119 7.95 12.90 12.18
N VAL A 120 7.87 11.93 13.09
CA VAL A 120 6.62 11.48 13.70
C VAL A 120 6.32 12.31 14.95
N GLY A 121 5.56 13.40 14.80
CA GLY A 121 5.19 14.30 15.92
C GLY A 121 4.23 15.41 15.56
#